data_AF-A0A8T6L9T2-F1
#
_entry.id   AF-A0A8T6L9T2-F1
#
_cell.length_a   1.000
_cell.length_b   1.000
_cell.length_c   1.000
_cell.angle_alpha   90.00
_cell.angle_beta   90.00
_cell.angle_gamma   90.00
#
_symmetry.space_group_name_H-M   'P 1'
#
loop_
_entity.id
_entity.type
_entity.pdbx_description
1 polymer ?
#
loop_
_entity_poly.entity_id
_entity_poly.type
_entity_poly.pdbx_seq_one_letter_code
_entity_poly.pdbx_strand_id
1 'polypeptide(L)'
;MSIDRKRTEAIFDLICELVASGQAECRPGDICTLLRERNQPMGTWMVRREFSKLADEGLIAVDPASGAWHRTGKAAKPDSDAA
;
A
#
# COMPACT_ATOMS: atom_id res chain seq x y z
N MET A 1 13.81 -2.40 -17.69
CA MET A 1 12.70 -2.42 -16.71
C MET A 1 11.39 -2.60 -17.43
N SER A 2 10.56 -3.57 -17.01
CA SER A 2 9.22 -3.81 -17.56
C SER A 2 8.23 -2.71 -17.14
N ILE A 3 7.21 -2.45 -17.96
CA ILE A 3 6.10 -1.53 -17.65
C ILE A 3 5.42 -1.95 -16.34
N ASP A 4 5.27 -3.25 -16.11
CA ASP A 4 4.65 -3.78 -14.90
C ASP A 4 5.47 -3.43 -13.65
N ARG A 5 6.81 -3.48 -13.72
CA ARG A 5 7.67 -3.13 -12.58
C ARG A 5 7.60 -1.63 -12.27
N LYS A 6 7.65 -0.77 -13.29
CA LYS A 6 7.49 0.67 -13.14
C LYS A 6 6.16 1.04 -12.48
N ARG A 7 5.09 0.29 -12.80
CA ARG A 7 3.77 0.48 -12.17
C ARG A 7 3.78 0.10 -10.70
N THR A 8 4.37 -1.05 -10.35
CA THR A 8 4.50 -1.50 -8.96
C THR A 8 5.28 -0.48 -8.14
N GLU A 9 6.39 0.03 -8.68
CA GLU A 9 7.22 1.08 -8.06
C GLU A 9 6.42 2.37 -7.84
N ALA A 10 5.71 2.86 -8.86
CA ALA A 10 4.90 4.07 -8.74
C ALA A 10 3.80 3.95 -7.67
N ILE A 11 3.18 2.78 -7.51
CA ILE A 11 2.20 2.54 -6.44
C ILE A 11 2.87 2.50 -5.07
N PHE A 12 4.06 1.90 -4.97
CA PHE A 12 4.81 1.89 -3.73
C PHE A 12 5.22 3.31 -3.29
N ASP A 13 5.63 4.15 -4.23
CA ASP A 13 5.95 5.56 -3.96
C ASP A 13 4.72 6.30 -3.40
N LEU A 14 3.53 6.11 -4.00
CA LEU A 14 2.28 6.68 -3.48
C LEU A 14 1.94 6.21 -2.07
N ILE A 15 2.16 4.92 -1.76
CA ILE A 15 1.97 4.39 -0.41
C ILE A 15 2.95 5.07 0.56
N CYS A 16 4.22 5.22 0.16
CA CYS A 16 5.21 5.91 0.97
C CYS A 16 4.86 7.37 1.24
N GLU A 17 4.31 8.08 0.24
CA GLU A 17 3.84 9.44 0.39
C GLU A 17 2.66 9.55 1.36
N LEU A 18 1.69 8.61 1.31
CA LEU A 18 0.61 8.54 2.29
C LEU A 18 1.13 8.32 3.72
N VAL A 19 2.07 7.40 3.88
CA VAL A 19 2.70 7.16 5.18
C VAL A 19 3.46 8.40 5.67
N ALA A 20 4.16 9.11 4.77
CA ALA A 20 4.86 10.34 5.09
C ALA A 20 3.93 11.51 5.44
N SER A 21 2.69 11.53 4.94
CA SER A 21 1.68 12.53 5.28
C SER A 21 0.99 12.27 6.63
N GLY A 22 1.38 11.21 7.33
CA GLY A 22 0.82 10.81 8.64
C GLY A 22 -0.28 9.76 8.54
N GLN A 23 -0.62 9.30 7.34
CA GLN A 23 -1.58 8.23 7.13
C GLN A 23 -0.85 6.88 7.18
N ALA A 24 -0.77 6.29 8.38
CA ALA A 24 -0.09 5.01 8.62
C ALA A 24 -0.72 3.81 7.89
N GLU A 25 -2.01 3.92 7.56
CA GLU A 25 -2.80 2.88 6.90
C GLU A 25 -3.38 3.38 5.58
N CYS A 26 -3.31 2.56 4.54
CA CYS A 26 -3.85 2.87 3.23
C CYS A 26 -4.77 1.76 2.73
N ARG A 27 -5.73 2.14 1.90
CA ARG A 27 -6.59 1.22 1.16
C ARG A 27 -6.33 1.39 -0.34
N PRO A 28 -6.59 0.34 -1.16
CA PRO A 28 -6.53 0.48 -2.61
C PRO A 28 -7.39 1.64 -3.16
N GLY A 29 -8.48 1.98 -2.48
CA GLY A 29 -9.33 3.13 -2.82
C GLY A 29 -8.64 4.48 -2.65
N ASP A 30 -7.77 4.63 -1.65
CA ASP A 30 -7.02 5.87 -1.40
C ASP A 30 -6.01 6.09 -2.53
N ILE A 31 -5.32 5.02 -2.93
CA ILE A 31 -4.40 5.05 -4.08
C ILE A 31 -5.14 5.36 -5.39
N CYS A 32 -6.31 4.75 -5.62
CA CYS A 32 -7.15 5.10 -6.76
C CYS A 32 -7.53 6.59 -6.79
N THR A 33 -7.76 7.19 -5.61
CA THR A 33 -8.11 8.62 -5.50
C THR A 33 -6.91 9.50 -5.85
N LEU A 34 -5.74 9.24 -5.25
CA LEU A 34 -4.49 9.93 -5.60
C LEU A 34 -4.13 9.83 -7.08
N LEU A 35 -4.30 8.64 -7.66
CA LEU A 35 -4.06 8.41 -9.08
C LEU A 35 -5.00 9.23 -9.98
N ARG A 36 -6.27 9.41 -9.58
CA ARG A 36 -7.21 10.28 -10.30
C ARG A 36 -6.82 11.75 -10.18
N GLU A 37 -6.42 12.20 -9.00
CA GLU A 37 -5.93 13.57 -8.77
C GLU A 37 -4.70 13.89 -9.62
N ARG A 38 -3.85 12.88 -9.90
CA ARG A 38 -2.68 12.97 -10.79
C ARG A 38 -3.01 12.78 -12.28
N ASN A 39 -4.28 12.71 -12.65
CA ASN A 39 -4.75 12.45 -14.02
C ASN A 39 -4.20 11.14 -14.62
N GLN A 40 -3.98 10.13 -13.77
CA GLN A 40 -3.50 8.79 -14.13
C GLN A 40 -4.43 7.70 -13.56
N PRO A 41 -5.73 7.70 -13.90
CA PRO A 41 -6.68 6.78 -13.31
C PRO A 41 -6.29 5.32 -13.56
N MET A 42 -6.37 4.52 -12.51
CA MET A 42 -6.14 3.07 -12.58
C MET A 42 -7.34 2.33 -11.98
N GLY A 43 -7.67 1.18 -12.57
CA GLY A 43 -8.73 0.33 -12.03
C GLY A 43 -8.35 -0.25 -10.67
N THR A 44 -9.30 -0.25 -9.72
CA THR A 44 -9.09 -0.76 -8.36
C THR A 44 -8.57 -2.21 -8.34
N TRP A 45 -8.98 -3.05 -9.29
CA TRP A 45 -8.46 -4.42 -9.41
C TRP A 45 -6.96 -4.46 -9.73
N MET A 46 -6.49 -3.56 -10.59
CA MET A 46 -5.07 -3.46 -10.91
C MET A 46 -4.27 -2.95 -9.71
N VAL A 47 -4.77 -1.94 -8.99
CA VAL A 47 -4.15 -1.48 -7.74
C VAL A 47 -4.05 -2.61 -6.72
N ARG A 48 -5.12 -3.40 -6.54
CA ARG A 48 -5.12 -4.59 -5.67
C ARG A 48 -4.07 -5.62 -6.09
N ARG A 49 -3.92 -5.89 -7.38
CA ARG A 49 -2.87 -6.79 -7.90
C ARG A 49 -1.47 -6.30 -7.52
N GLU A 50 -1.21 -5.00 -7.66
CA GLU A 50 0.10 -4.45 -7.31
C GLU A 50 0.33 -4.45 -5.79
N PHE A 51 -0.72 -4.26 -4.98
CA PHE A 51 -0.64 -4.46 -3.52
C PHE A 51 -0.23 -5.89 -3.14
N SER A 52 -0.83 -6.91 -3.78
CA SER A 52 -0.42 -8.30 -3.57
C SER A 52 1.05 -8.52 -3.87
N LYS A 53 1.56 -8.00 -5.00
CA LYS A 53 2.99 -8.10 -5.33
C LYS A 53 3.89 -7.42 -4.30
N LEU A 54 3.50 -6.22 -3.85
CA LEU A 54 4.26 -5.50 -2.82
C LEU A 54 4.27 -6.25 -1.48
N ALA A 55 3.18 -6.95 -1.14
CA ALA A 55 3.16 -7.85 0.01
C ALA A 55 4.02 -9.10 -0.18
N ASP A 56 4.00 -9.71 -1.36
CA ASP A 56 4.87 -10.85 -1.69
C ASP A 56 6.36 -10.44 -1.62
N GLU A 57 6.67 -9.19 -1.97
CA GLU A 57 8.00 -8.58 -1.81
C GLU A 57 8.31 -8.14 -0.37
N GLY A 58 7.33 -8.27 0.55
CA GLY A 58 7.48 -7.92 1.96
C GLY A 58 7.61 -6.42 2.23
N LEU A 59 7.14 -5.56 1.32
CA LEU A 59 7.20 -4.08 1.40
C LEU A 59 5.97 -3.45 2.06
N ILE A 60 4.84 -4.15 2.03
CA ILE A 60 3.59 -3.79 2.71
C ILE A 60 2.94 -5.04 3.29
N ALA A 61 2.04 -4.88 4.25
CA ALA A 61 1.24 -5.96 4.79
C ALA A 61 -0.21 -5.52 5.01
N VAL A 62 -1.13 -6.48 4.98
CA VAL A 62 -2.54 -6.26 5.28
C VAL A 62 -2.83 -6.69 6.71
N ASP A 63 -3.50 -5.83 7.47
CA ASP A 63 -4.10 -6.21 8.75
C ASP A 63 -5.37 -7.03 8.48
N PRO A 64 -5.43 -8.31 8.91
CA PRO A 64 -6.60 -9.16 8.67
C PRO A 64 -7.87 -8.69 9.41
N ALA A 65 -7.75 -7.89 10.47
CA ALA A 65 -8.90 -7.42 11.23
C ALA A 65 -9.59 -6.23 10.54
N SER A 66 -8.81 -5.25 10.08
CA SER A 66 -9.34 -4.02 9.45
C SER A 66 -9.36 -4.06 7.92
N GLY A 67 -8.61 -4.96 7.30
CA GLY A 67 -8.35 -4.97 5.86
C GLY A 67 -7.50 -3.79 5.37
N ALA A 68 -6.91 -3.02 6.29
CA ALA A 68 -6.04 -1.90 5.99
C ALA A 68 -4.62 -2.38 5.64
N TRP A 69 -3.95 -1.66 4.75
CA TRP A 69 -2.59 -1.97 4.34
C TRP A 69 -1.63 -0.97 4.96
N HIS A 70 -0.52 -1.45 5.49
CA HIS A 70 0.52 -0.62 6.08
C HIS A 70 1.87 -0.97 5.47
N ARG A 71 2.76 0.03 5.42
CA ARG A 71 4.14 -0.20 4.99
C ARG A 71 4.85 -1.08 6.02
N THR A 72 5.59 -2.07 5.54
CA THR A 72 6.47 -2.83 6.41
C THR A 72 7.75 -2.01 6.63
N GLY A 73 8.02 -1.68 7.88
CA GLY A 73 9.27 -1.10 8.35
C GLY A 73 9.65 -1.82 9.64
N LYS A 74 10.94 -1.99 9.92
CA LYS A 74 11.39 -2.65 11.15
C LYS A 74 10.79 -1.93 12.39
N ALA A 75 9.93 -2.65 13.13
CA ALA A 75 9.21 -2.29 14.37
C ALA A 75 8.06 -1.26 14.22
N ALA A 76 6.89 -1.42 14.85
CA ALA A 76 6.62 -2.02 16.15
C ALA A 76 5.53 -3.10 16.13
N LYS A 77 5.83 -4.22 16.76
CA LYS A 77 4.88 -5.19 17.30
C LYS A 77 4.05 -4.47 18.38
N PRO A 78 2.70 -4.46 18.37
CA PRO A 78 1.98 -4.47 19.61
C PRO A 78 1.97 -5.92 20.08
N ASP A 79 2.95 -6.28 20.90
CA ASP A 79 2.67 -7.30 21.91
C ASP A 79 1.59 -6.69 22.79
N SER A 80 0.37 -7.21 22.65
CA SER A 80 -0.62 -7.16 23.70
C SER A 80 -1.31 -8.52 23.72
N ASP A 81 -0.53 -9.54 24.08
CA ASP A 81 -1.03 -10.52 25.04
C ASP A 81 -1.38 -9.74 26.31
N ALA A 82 -2.67 -9.59 26.57
CA ALA A 82 -3.17 -9.25 27.89
C ALA A 82 -4.21 -10.31 28.25
N ALA A 83 -3.75 -11.17 29.16
CA ALA A 83 -4.45 -12.12 30.02
C ALA A 83 -5.93 -11.82 30.32
#